data_AF-A0A959M5L7-F1
#
_entry.id   AF-A0A959M5L7-F1
#
_cell.length_a   1.000
_cell.length_b   1.000
_cell.length_c   1.000
_cell.angle_alpha   90.00
_cell.angle_beta   90.00
_cell.angle_gamma   90.00
#
_symmetry.space_group_name_H-M   'P 1'
#
loop_
_entity.id
_entity.type
_entity.pdbx_description
1 polymer ?
#
loop_
_entity_poly.entity_id
_entity_poly.type
_entity_poly.pdbx_seq_one_letter_code
_entity_poly.pdbx_strand_id
1 'polypeptide(L)'
;MKCKLLLVLLFLFPLLLQAQEEESWFRLSADGYAKDLQTLILIDNPTAFGPKTLVTQYNFIHHRLNTNWAFGQSWSFNLDVRSRFFWGDALSINKSFVAQLDEGNDYFDLSAGAASDQGIAVHTLIDRAYLEYSKDKWEVRLGRQRINWGINTLWNPNDVFNAYSFTDFDYEERPGSDAFRARYFMGYASSAEIAVRMADNWKDAILAARGTFNISNYDFQVIAGYVQEDLVLGGGWAGNLGNIGFKGEFSYFQPIPDGVDPAFAMSLGLDYVTPKSFFFSGGGLFNSVGVTEGSLASLFSFELSARNLYPYKVSIFAQAGYPITPLLNAALVAVYSPSKSHALFISPTLTYSISSNWDLDLIGQIALNEDDGYISPVQAMFLRLKFSY
;
A
#
# COMPACT_ATOMS: atom_id res chain seq x y z
N MET A 1 -15.56 37.48 -2.12
CA MET A 1 -14.64 36.33 -2.20
C MET A 1 -15.34 35.21 -2.96
N LYS A 2 -14.97 35.10 -4.24
CA LYS A 2 -15.38 34.10 -5.24
C LYS A 2 -14.24 33.06 -5.25
N CYS A 3 -14.47 31.76 -5.04
CA CYS A 3 -14.99 30.80 -6.02
C CYS A 3 -15.68 29.67 -5.25
N LYS A 4 -16.98 29.47 -5.46
CA LYS A 4 -17.69 28.31 -4.95
C LYS A 4 -17.61 27.19 -6.00
N LEU A 5 -16.91 26.14 -5.59
CA LEU A 5 -17.05 24.73 -5.93
C LEU A 5 -18.19 24.42 -6.91
N LEU A 6 -17.82 24.04 -8.13
CA LEU A 6 -18.69 23.31 -9.05
C LEU A 6 -17.88 22.14 -9.61
N LEU A 7 -17.60 21.15 -8.76
CA LEU A 7 -17.18 19.83 -9.20
C LEU A 7 -18.45 18.98 -9.25
N VAL A 8 -19.05 18.98 -10.43
CA VAL A 8 -20.20 18.16 -10.78
C VAL A 8 -19.80 16.69 -10.62
N LEU A 9 -20.65 15.91 -9.93
CA LEU A 9 -20.60 14.46 -9.91
C LEU A 9 -20.49 13.92 -11.35
N LEU A 10 -19.32 13.47 -11.76
CA LEU A 10 -19.14 12.59 -12.91
C LEU A 10 -19.49 11.17 -12.47
N PHE A 11 -20.79 10.91 -12.30
CA PHE A 11 -21.31 9.55 -12.25
C PHE A 11 -21.77 9.14 -13.64
N LEU A 12 -21.20 8.01 -14.09
CA LEU A 12 -21.73 7.08 -15.10
C LEU A 12 -21.74 7.56 -16.56
N PHE A 13 -20.62 7.32 -17.24
CA PHE A 13 -20.60 6.56 -18.50
C PHE A 13 -19.19 5.99 -18.69
N PRO A 14 -18.97 4.65 -18.70
CA PRO A 14 -17.73 4.10 -19.21
C PRO A 14 -17.70 4.41 -20.71
N LEU A 15 -16.99 5.46 -21.09
CA LEU A 15 -16.58 5.68 -22.47
C LEU A 15 -15.55 4.58 -22.77
N LEU A 16 -16.04 3.42 -23.22
CA LEU A 16 -15.25 2.42 -23.91
C LEU A 16 -14.82 2.99 -25.27
N LEU A 17 -13.90 3.96 -25.22
CA LEU A 17 -13.15 4.42 -26.38
C LEU A 17 -11.95 3.48 -26.55
N GLN A 18 -12.20 2.27 -27.04
CA GLN A 18 -11.15 1.52 -27.72
C GLN A 18 -10.99 2.14 -29.11
N ALA A 19 -10.08 3.10 -29.23
CA ALA A 19 -9.57 3.49 -30.53
C ALA A 19 -8.67 2.35 -31.04
N GLN A 20 -9.20 1.53 -31.95
CA GLN A 20 -8.43 0.57 -32.75
C GLN A 20 -7.49 1.32 -33.71
N GLU A 21 -6.22 0.90 -33.69
CA GLU A 21 -5.14 1.04 -34.68
C GLU A 21 -5.21 2.15 -35.74
N GLU A 22 -4.34 3.15 -35.57
CA GLU A 22 -3.34 3.59 -36.56
C GLU A 22 -2.14 4.15 -35.75
N GLU A 23 -0.96 4.40 -36.35
CA GLU A 23 0.12 5.18 -35.69
C GLU A 23 -0.34 6.64 -35.48
N SER A 24 -1.37 6.83 -34.65
CA SER A 24 -1.83 8.14 -34.27
C SER A 24 -0.81 8.73 -33.32
N TRP A 25 -0.43 9.98 -33.59
CA TRP A 25 0.40 10.79 -32.71
C TRP A 25 -0.22 10.95 -31.29
N PHE A 26 -1.45 10.50 -31.07
CA PHE A 26 -2.17 10.53 -29.80
C PHE A 26 -2.91 9.21 -29.58
N ARG A 27 -2.72 8.58 -28.41
CA ARG A 27 -3.52 7.43 -27.95
C ARG A 27 -4.02 7.68 -26.53
N LEU A 28 -5.30 7.38 -26.29
CA LEU A 28 -5.94 7.43 -24.97
C LEU A 28 -6.37 6.02 -24.58
N SER A 29 -5.94 5.55 -23.42
CA SER A 29 -6.47 4.35 -22.78
C SER A 29 -7.02 4.70 -21.40
N ALA A 30 -8.11 4.04 -21.03
CA ALA A 30 -8.73 4.17 -19.72
C ALA A 30 -9.17 2.79 -19.22
N ASP A 31 -8.96 2.57 -17.93
CA ASP A 31 -9.36 1.38 -17.20
C ASP A 31 -9.74 1.78 -15.77
N GLY A 32 -10.36 0.87 -15.02
CA GLY A 32 -10.69 1.16 -13.64
C GLY A 32 -11.52 0.10 -12.95
N TYR A 33 -12.10 0.48 -11.82
CA TYR A 33 -13.02 -0.38 -11.10
C TYR A 33 -14.02 0.42 -10.26
N ALA A 34 -15.12 -0.23 -9.94
CA ALA A 34 -16.03 0.16 -8.88
C ALA A 34 -16.12 -0.97 -7.85
N LYS A 35 -16.08 -0.66 -6.56
CA LYS A 35 -16.30 -1.64 -5.49
C LYS A 35 -17.23 -1.13 -4.41
N ASP A 36 -18.05 -2.03 -3.88
CA ASP A 36 -18.76 -1.89 -2.61
C ASP A 36 -17.95 -2.65 -1.55
N LEU A 37 -17.68 -2.02 -0.42
CA LEU A 37 -17.08 -2.68 0.74
C LEU A 37 -17.98 -2.46 1.95
N GLN A 38 -18.38 -3.55 2.57
CA GLN A 38 -19.11 -3.54 3.83
C GLN A 38 -18.15 -3.94 4.94
N THR A 39 -18.12 -3.15 6.01
CA THR A 39 -17.19 -3.35 7.13
C THR A 39 -17.96 -3.46 8.43
N LEU A 40 -17.71 -4.53 9.17
CA LEU A 40 -18.19 -4.73 10.52
C LEU A 40 -16.97 -4.83 11.45
N ILE A 41 -16.93 -4.02 12.50
CA ILE A 41 -15.86 -4.01 13.49
C ILE A 41 -16.45 -4.32 14.86
N LEU A 42 -15.83 -5.28 15.55
CA LEU A 42 -16.13 -5.62 16.93
C LEU A 42 -14.92 -5.21 17.77
N ILE A 43 -15.17 -4.40 18.80
CA ILE A 43 -14.16 -3.94 19.75
C ILE A 43 -14.57 -4.39 21.14
N ASP A 44 -13.76 -5.23 21.77
CA ASP A 44 -13.98 -5.70 23.13
C ASP A 44 -13.36 -4.73 24.15
N ASN A 45 -14.12 -4.43 25.20
CA ASN A 45 -13.81 -3.49 26.27
C ASN A 45 -13.24 -2.13 25.77
N PRO A 46 -13.93 -1.42 24.86
CA PRO A 46 -13.42 -0.20 24.23
C PRO A 46 -13.15 0.94 25.21
N THR A 47 -13.86 0.98 26.35
CA THR A 47 -13.63 1.97 27.41
C THR A 47 -13.93 1.35 28.77
N ALA A 48 -13.29 1.86 29.82
CA ALA A 48 -13.47 1.37 31.20
C ALA A 48 -14.92 1.51 31.74
N PHE A 49 -15.73 2.39 31.14
CA PHE A 49 -17.10 2.69 31.56
C PHE A 49 -18.15 2.43 30.46
N GLY A 50 -17.75 1.81 29.34
CA GLY A 50 -18.60 1.58 28.17
C GLY A 50 -19.21 0.18 28.12
N PRO A 51 -19.87 -0.17 26.98
CA PRO A 51 -20.34 -1.53 26.77
C PRO A 51 -19.17 -2.50 26.71
N LYS A 52 -19.41 -3.75 27.14
CA LYS A 52 -18.40 -4.81 27.12
C LYS A 52 -17.87 -5.11 25.71
N THR A 53 -18.73 -4.98 24.70
CA THR A 53 -18.37 -5.09 23.29
C THR A 53 -19.08 -3.98 22.53
N LEU A 54 -18.34 -3.21 21.75
CA LEU A 54 -18.86 -2.24 20.79
C LEU A 54 -18.87 -2.90 19.41
N VAL A 55 -20.02 -2.85 18.75
CA VAL A 55 -20.16 -3.25 17.36
C VAL A 55 -20.45 -2.00 16.56
N THR A 56 -19.64 -1.74 15.54
CA THR A 56 -19.81 -0.60 14.63
C THR A 56 -19.63 -1.08 13.20
N GLN A 57 -20.26 -0.38 12.27
CA GLN A 57 -20.16 -0.66 10.86
C GLN A 57 -20.01 0.61 10.04
N TYR A 58 -19.35 0.46 8.90
CA TYR A 58 -19.45 1.42 7.82
C TYR A 58 -19.25 0.71 6.50
N ASN A 59 -19.82 1.29 5.47
CA ASN A 59 -19.71 0.81 4.12
C ASN A 59 -19.23 1.95 3.23
N PHE A 60 -18.67 1.60 2.08
CA PHE A 60 -18.43 2.58 1.04
C PHE A 60 -18.54 2.01 -0.35
N ILE A 61 -18.84 2.91 -1.30
CA ILE A 61 -18.63 2.71 -2.72
C ILE A 61 -17.36 3.45 -3.11
N HIS A 62 -16.44 2.76 -3.77
CA HIS A 62 -15.19 3.30 -4.27
C HIS A 62 -15.14 3.12 -5.78
N HIS A 63 -15.00 4.23 -6.50
CA HIS A 63 -14.75 4.28 -7.92
C HIS A 63 -13.32 4.75 -8.21
N ARG A 64 -12.62 4.02 -9.07
CA ARG A 64 -11.30 4.38 -9.58
C ARG A 64 -11.35 4.47 -11.10
N LEU A 65 -10.76 5.52 -11.64
CA LEU A 65 -10.53 5.70 -13.07
C LEU A 65 -9.04 5.99 -13.30
N ASN A 66 -8.39 5.17 -14.09
CA ASN A 66 -7.02 5.36 -14.58
C ASN A 66 -7.08 5.83 -16.03
N THR A 67 -6.27 6.82 -16.39
CA THR A 67 -6.17 7.28 -17.78
C THR A 67 -4.71 7.48 -18.17
N ASN A 68 -4.37 7.04 -19.39
CA ASN A 68 -3.08 7.29 -20.01
C ASN A 68 -3.30 8.00 -21.36
N TRP A 69 -2.69 9.17 -21.51
CA TRP A 69 -2.62 9.93 -22.75
C TRP A 69 -1.20 9.86 -23.31
N ALA A 70 -0.99 9.01 -24.31
CA ALA A 70 0.28 8.89 -25.00
C ALA A 70 0.35 9.87 -26.18
N PHE A 71 1.46 10.60 -26.31
CA PHE A 71 1.74 11.57 -27.36
C PHE A 71 3.04 11.19 -28.11
N GLY A 72 2.93 10.90 -29.40
CA GLY A 72 4.01 10.38 -30.22
C GLY A 72 4.53 9.04 -29.69
N GLN A 73 5.84 8.83 -29.78
CA GLN A 73 6.50 7.59 -29.34
C GLN A 73 7.18 7.69 -27.97
N SER A 74 7.23 8.89 -27.37
CA SER A 74 8.11 9.12 -26.21
C SER A 74 7.45 9.85 -25.04
N TRP A 75 6.26 10.42 -25.20
CA TRP A 75 5.61 11.15 -24.12
C TRP A 75 4.32 10.46 -23.71
N SER A 76 4.04 10.44 -22.41
CA SER A 76 2.70 10.11 -21.92
C SER A 76 2.36 10.95 -20.70
N PHE A 77 1.07 11.19 -20.48
CA PHE A 77 0.54 11.76 -19.27
C PHE A 77 -0.42 10.77 -18.63
N ASN A 78 -0.28 10.55 -17.33
CA ASN A 78 -1.14 9.65 -16.57
C ASN A 78 -1.96 10.45 -15.56
N LEU A 79 -3.25 10.16 -15.47
CA LEU A 79 -4.15 10.71 -14.47
C LEU A 79 -5.03 9.60 -13.90
N ASP A 80 -4.88 9.38 -12.59
CA ASP A 80 -5.66 8.41 -11.86
C ASP A 80 -6.48 9.13 -10.78
N VAL A 81 -7.80 8.98 -10.85
CA VAL A 81 -8.75 9.63 -9.95
C VAL A 81 -9.52 8.57 -9.17
N ARG A 82 -9.64 8.81 -7.87
CA ARG A 82 -10.38 8.00 -6.94
C ARG A 82 -11.49 8.80 -6.30
N SER A 83 -12.70 8.24 -6.27
CA SER A 83 -13.85 8.82 -5.58
C SER A 83 -14.48 7.78 -4.67
N ARG A 84 -14.79 8.16 -3.44
CA ARG A 84 -15.38 7.29 -2.42
C ARG A 84 -16.58 7.98 -1.76
N PHE A 85 -17.65 7.23 -1.59
CA PHE A 85 -18.84 7.61 -0.83
C PHE A 85 -19.02 6.63 0.32
N PHE A 86 -19.00 7.13 1.54
CA PHE A 86 -19.06 6.34 2.77
C PHE A 86 -20.36 6.60 3.52
N TRP A 87 -20.89 5.56 4.17
CA TRP A 87 -22.00 5.68 5.10
C TRP A 87 -21.87 4.68 6.25
N GLY A 88 -22.34 5.04 7.45
CA GLY A 88 -22.29 4.14 8.61
C GLY A 88 -22.21 4.85 9.94
N ASP A 89 -22.43 4.10 11.02
CA ASP A 89 -22.41 4.66 12.38
C ASP A 89 -20.99 5.01 12.84
N ALA A 90 -19.96 4.30 12.35
CA ALA A 90 -18.56 4.60 12.64
C ALA A 90 -18.18 6.02 12.21
N LEU A 91 -18.76 6.52 11.12
CA LEU A 91 -18.48 7.85 10.57
C LEU A 91 -19.09 8.96 11.44
N SER A 92 -20.26 8.72 12.04
CA SER A 92 -20.90 9.68 12.95
C SER A 92 -20.08 9.90 14.22
N ILE A 93 -19.28 8.89 14.61
CA ILE A 93 -18.44 8.93 15.81
C ILE A 93 -17.07 9.56 15.48
N ASN A 94 -16.57 9.38 14.25
CA ASN A 94 -15.28 9.90 13.80
C ASN A 94 -15.40 11.22 13.03
N LYS A 95 -15.40 12.35 13.75
CA LYS A 95 -15.48 13.70 13.16
C LYS A 95 -14.27 14.09 12.29
N SER A 96 -13.15 13.39 12.45
CA SER A 96 -11.91 13.64 11.70
C SER A 96 -11.73 12.72 10.50
N PHE A 97 -12.76 11.93 10.14
CA PHE A 97 -12.66 10.90 9.11
C PHE A 97 -12.12 11.41 7.76
N VAL A 98 -12.64 12.54 7.25
CA VAL A 98 -12.14 13.11 5.99
C VAL A 98 -10.70 13.58 6.10
N ALA A 99 -10.33 14.22 7.21
CA ALA A 99 -8.96 14.66 7.44
C ALA A 99 -7.97 13.47 7.49
N GLN A 100 -8.38 12.32 8.04
CA GLN A 100 -7.59 11.10 8.01
C GLN A 100 -7.43 10.53 6.60
N LEU A 101 -8.45 10.67 5.74
CA LEU A 101 -8.32 10.29 4.32
C LEU A 101 -7.38 11.23 3.56
N ASP A 102 -7.29 12.50 3.98
CA ASP A 102 -6.41 13.52 3.38
C ASP A 102 -4.94 13.35 3.77
N GLU A 103 -4.61 12.54 4.80
CA GLU A 103 -3.22 12.13 5.08
C GLU A 103 -2.56 11.39 3.90
N GLY A 104 -3.35 10.92 2.94
CA GLY A 104 -2.86 10.36 1.68
C GLY A 104 -2.34 11.38 0.67
N ASN A 105 -2.50 12.70 0.90
CA ASN A 105 -1.85 13.72 0.08
C ASN A 105 -0.34 13.77 0.36
N ASP A 106 0.42 14.17 -0.67
CA ASP A 106 1.83 14.54 -0.53
C ASP A 106 1.95 16.07 -0.59
N TYR A 107 3.00 16.63 -1.18
CA TYR A 107 3.24 18.08 -1.27
C TYR A 107 2.04 18.92 -1.75
N PHE A 108 1.32 18.48 -2.78
CA PHE A 108 0.10 19.17 -3.23
C PHE A 108 -1.15 18.63 -2.54
N ASP A 109 -2.05 19.50 -2.11
CA ASP A 109 -3.40 19.07 -1.74
C ASP A 109 -4.24 18.85 -3.00
N LEU A 110 -4.39 17.58 -3.41
CA LEU A 110 -5.19 17.17 -4.57
C LEU A 110 -6.37 16.28 -4.15
N SER A 111 -6.85 16.46 -2.92
CA SER A 111 -8.07 15.82 -2.44
C SER A 111 -9.19 16.85 -2.24
N ALA A 112 -10.41 16.34 -2.14
CA ALA A 112 -11.54 17.09 -1.68
C ALA A 112 -12.51 16.13 -0.99
N GLY A 113 -12.96 16.49 0.20
CA GLY A 113 -13.93 15.69 0.92
C GLY A 113 -14.86 16.52 1.79
N ALA A 114 -15.95 15.88 2.20
CA ALA A 114 -16.90 16.44 3.15
C ALA A 114 -17.55 15.31 3.93
N ALA A 115 -17.81 15.56 5.21
CA ALA A 115 -18.57 14.65 6.07
C ALA A 115 -19.75 15.38 6.69
N SER A 116 -20.77 14.61 7.08
CA SER A 116 -21.91 15.10 7.84
C SER A 116 -22.01 14.35 9.17
N ASP A 117 -22.63 14.99 10.17
CA ASP A 117 -22.94 14.38 11.46
C ASP A 117 -23.99 13.23 11.34
N GLN A 118 -24.53 12.98 10.14
CA GLN A 118 -25.48 11.89 9.86
C GLN A 118 -24.77 10.59 9.44
N GLY A 119 -23.44 10.53 9.56
CA GLY A 119 -22.67 9.34 9.23
C GLY A 119 -22.55 9.11 7.73
N ILE A 120 -22.37 10.20 6.97
CA ILE A 120 -22.13 10.17 5.52
C ILE A 120 -20.85 10.96 5.24
N ALA A 121 -20.00 10.45 4.36
CA ALA A 121 -18.84 11.18 3.88
C ALA A 121 -18.59 10.96 2.39
N VAL A 122 -18.01 11.96 1.73
CA VAL A 122 -17.48 11.86 0.36
C VAL A 122 -16.02 12.26 0.37
N HIS A 123 -15.23 11.59 -0.46
CA HIS A 123 -13.83 11.90 -0.65
C HIS A 123 -13.42 11.61 -2.10
N THR A 124 -12.74 12.56 -2.71
CA THR A 124 -12.12 12.39 -4.03
C THR A 124 -10.66 12.75 -3.91
N LEU A 125 -9.79 11.98 -4.56
CA LEU A 125 -8.35 12.18 -4.59
C LEU A 125 -7.81 11.93 -5.99
N ILE A 126 -6.89 12.78 -6.43
CA ILE A 126 -6.02 12.49 -7.57
C ILE A 126 -4.83 11.68 -7.05
N ASP A 127 -4.88 10.37 -7.23
CA ASP A 127 -3.84 9.44 -6.76
C ASP A 127 -2.55 9.57 -7.60
N ARG A 128 -2.68 9.83 -8.91
CA ARG A 128 -1.55 10.00 -9.84
C ARG A 128 -1.86 11.09 -10.86
N ALA A 129 -0.87 11.93 -11.13
CA ALA A 129 -0.91 12.99 -12.12
C ALA A 129 0.53 13.35 -12.53
N TYR A 130 1.03 12.71 -13.58
CA TYR A 130 2.43 12.89 -13.97
C TYR A 130 2.64 12.83 -15.49
N LEU A 131 3.64 13.59 -15.94
CA LEU A 131 4.17 13.51 -17.29
C LEU A 131 5.36 12.56 -17.29
N GLU A 132 5.41 11.67 -18.27
CA GLU A 132 6.50 10.74 -18.51
C GLU A 132 7.12 11.00 -19.89
N TYR A 133 8.45 11.03 -19.92
CA TYR A 133 9.25 10.92 -21.13
C TYR A 133 10.01 9.60 -21.11
N SER A 134 9.82 8.77 -22.12
CA SER A 134 10.52 7.50 -22.28
C SER A 134 11.09 7.40 -23.70
N LYS A 135 12.42 7.32 -23.81
CA LYS A 135 13.10 7.17 -25.10
C LYS A 135 14.46 6.50 -24.94
N ASP A 136 14.73 5.52 -25.80
CA ASP A 136 15.98 4.77 -25.83
C ASP A 136 16.31 4.14 -24.47
N LYS A 137 17.23 4.77 -23.71
CA LYS A 137 17.71 4.32 -22.40
C LYS A 137 17.21 5.17 -21.24
N TRP A 138 16.37 6.18 -21.50
CA TRP A 138 15.93 7.14 -20.50
C TRP A 138 14.44 7.01 -20.23
N GLU A 139 14.09 7.02 -18.94
CA GLU A 139 12.73 7.21 -18.45
C GLU A 139 12.75 8.32 -17.41
N VAL A 140 12.00 9.40 -17.66
CA VAL A 140 11.92 10.58 -16.79
C VAL A 140 10.47 10.86 -16.48
N ARG A 141 10.15 11.06 -15.21
CA ARG A 141 8.79 11.37 -14.75
C ARG A 141 8.79 12.59 -13.85
N LEU A 142 7.77 13.43 -14.01
CA LEU A 142 7.52 14.60 -13.19
C LEU A 142 6.05 14.70 -12.82
N GLY A 143 5.76 14.79 -11.53
CA GLY A 143 4.41 14.91 -10.97
C GLY A 143 4.12 13.85 -9.90
N ARG A 144 2.85 13.70 -9.55
CA ARG A 144 2.38 12.73 -8.55
C ARG A 144 2.43 11.32 -9.11
N GLN A 145 3.31 10.48 -8.59
CA GLN A 145 3.59 9.16 -9.14
C GLN A 145 3.97 8.17 -8.05
N ARG A 146 3.69 6.88 -8.26
CA ARG A 146 4.21 5.84 -7.37
C ARG A 146 5.70 5.62 -7.62
N ILE A 147 6.52 5.69 -6.56
CA ILE A 147 7.94 5.33 -6.62
C ILE A 147 8.15 4.14 -5.68
N ASN A 148 8.19 2.94 -6.25
CA ASN A 148 8.38 1.71 -5.50
C ASN A 148 9.77 1.12 -5.74
N TRP A 149 10.59 1.10 -4.69
CA TRP A 149 11.90 0.43 -4.70
C TRP A 149 11.92 -0.85 -3.85
N GLY A 150 10.80 -1.26 -3.28
CA GLY A 150 10.65 -2.56 -2.64
C GLY A 150 10.65 -3.71 -3.65
N ILE A 151 11.46 -4.74 -3.39
CA ILE A 151 11.49 -6.00 -4.16
C ILE A 151 11.01 -7.21 -3.37
N ASN A 152 11.01 -7.14 -2.03
CA ASN A 152 10.42 -8.18 -1.20
C ASN A 152 8.88 -8.16 -1.32
N THR A 153 8.21 -9.26 -0.99
CA THR A 153 6.74 -9.38 -1.11
C THR A 153 6.00 -9.10 0.20
N LEU A 154 6.72 -9.09 1.32
CA LEU A 154 6.14 -8.99 2.66
C LEU A 154 6.23 -7.57 3.21
N TRP A 155 7.44 -7.17 3.60
CA TRP A 155 7.79 -5.84 4.06
C TRP A 155 8.96 -5.29 3.26
N ASN A 156 8.92 -4.01 2.95
CA ASN A 156 9.87 -3.35 2.07
C ASN A 156 10.57 -2.17 2.76
N PRO A 157 11.72 -2.38 3.45
CA PRO A 157 12.49 -1.28 4.04
C PRO A 157 13.10 -0.34 3.01
N ASN A 158 13.13 -0.77 1.75
CA ASN A 158 13.60 0.03 0.62
C ASN A 158 12.50 0.91 -0.02
N ASP A 159 11.21 0.72 0.33
CA ASP A 159 10.10 1.57 -0.17
C ASP A 159 10.04 2.89 0.63
N VAL A 160 11.10 3.70 0.52
CA VAL A 160 11.29 4.95 1.28
C VAL A 160 10.33 6.07 0.90
N PHE A 161 9.68 5.97 -0.25
CA PHE A 161 8.72 6.99 -0.72
C PHE A 161 7.30 6.67 -0.27
N ASN A 162 6.92 5.38 -0.25
CA ASN A 162 5.54 4.96 -0.07
C ASN A 162 5.45 3.68 0.78
N ALA A 163 5.97 3.73 2.02
CA ALA A 163 5.82 2.64 2.98
C ALA A 163 4.34 2.26 3.16
N TYR A 164 4.06 0.97 3.32
CA TYR A 164 2.69 0.46 3.40
C TYR A 164 2.58 -0.58 4.53
N SER A 165 1.38 -0.66 5.09
CA SER A 165 1.04 -1.71 6.05
C SER A 165 0.59 -2.96 5.32
N PHE A 166 1.14 -4.11 5.68
CA PHE A 166 0.67 -5.38 5.12
C PHE A 166 -0.74 -5.75 5.62
N THR A 167 -1.18 -5.20 6.77
CA THR A 167 -2.49 -5.53 7.35
C THR A 167 -3.65 -4.82 6.65
N ASP A 168 -3.37 -3.81 5.82
CA ASP A 168 -4.40 -3.12 5.06
C ASP A 168 -4.66 -3.84 3.73
N PHE A 169 -5.73 -4.64 3.69
CA PHE A 169 -6.12 -5.40 2.51
C PHE A 169 -6.85 -4.56 1.46
N ASP A 170 -7.44 -3.42 1.87
CA ASP A 170 -8.18 -2.55 0.95
C ASP A 170 -7.27 -1.50 0.27
N TYR A 171 -5.99 -1.52 0.66
CA TYR A 171 -4.88 -0.75 0.12
C TYR A 171 -4.42 -1.23 -1.28
N GLU A 172 -5.37 -1.39 -2.20
CA GLU A 172 -5.10 -1.81 -3.58
C GLU A 172 -4.26 -0.78 -4.35
N GLU A 173 -4.38 0.50 -3.98
CA GLU A 173 -3.69 1.61 -4.65
C GLU A 173 -2.90 2.41 -3.63
N ARG A 174 -1.58 2.24 -3.68
CA ARG A 174 -0.67 2.98 -2.80
C ARG A 174 -0.60 4.46 -3.23
N PRO A 175 -0.60 5.42 -2.29
CA PRO A 175 -0.45 6.84 -2.57
C PRO A 175 0.75 7.11 -3.47
N GLY A 176 0.60 8.09 -4.35
CA GLY A 176 1.71 8.61 -5.14
C GLY A 176 2.50 9.64 -4.34
N SER A 177 3.74 9.88 -4.77
CA SER A 177 4.56 10.98 -4.30
C SER A 177 4.66 12.07 -5.36
N ASP A 178 4.57 13.33 -4.93
CA ASP A 178 4.84 14.50 -5.77
C ASP A 178 6.34 14.60 -5.97
N ALA A 179 6.81 14.11 -7.12
CA ALA A 179 8.22 13.80 -7.27
C ALA A 179 8.76 14.02 -8.68
N PHE A 180 10.08 14.21 -8.74
CA PHE A 180 10.88 14.03 -9.95
C PHE A 180 11.57 12.67 -9.87
N ARG A 181 11.60 11.94 -10.98
CA ARG A 181 12.28 10.66 -11.10
C ARG A 181 12.96 10.56 -12.45
N ALA A 182 14.20 10.10 -12.48
CA ALA A 182 14.93 9.80 -13.71
C ALA A 182 15.65 8.47 -13.60
N ARG A 183 15.45 7.60 -14.59
CA ARG A 183 16.06 6.28 -14.70
C ARG A 183 16.82 6.17 -16.01
N TYR A 184 18.02 5.63 -15.93
CA TYR A 184 18.87 5.29 -17.07
C TYR A 184 19.14 3.79 -17.12
N PHE A 185 18.80 3.15 -18.25
CA PHE A 185 19.02 1.74 -18.50
C PHE A 185 20.43 1.53 -19.07
N MET A 186 21.29 0.86 -18.29
CA MET A 186 22.66 0.52 -18.70
C MET A 186 22.70 -0.77 -19.53
N GLY A 187 21.68 -1.61 -19.41
CA GLY A 187 21.47 -2.83 -20.16
C GLY A 187 20.08 -3.41 -19.88
N TYR A 188 19.85 -4.64 -20.32
CA TYR A 188 18.54 -5.30 -20.17
C TYR A 188 18.09 -5.45 -18.71
N ALA A 189 19.02 -5.78 -17.81
CA ALA A 189 18.74 -6.02 -16.39
C ALA A 189 19.58 -5.11 -15.47
N SER A 190 19.95 -3.92 -15.94
CA SER A 190 20.75 -2.99 -15.14
C SER A 190 20.33 -1.55 -15.36
N SER A 191 20.14 -0.81 -14.27
CA SER A 191 19.72 0.58 -14.31
C SER A 191 20.24 1.38 -13.14
N ALA A 192 20.44 2.67 -13.36
CA ALA A 192 20.60 3.66 -12.30
C ALA A 192 19.40 4.58 -12.30
N GLU A 193 18.95 4.96 -11.11
CA GLU A 193 17.76 5.78 -10.92
C GLU A 193 18.03 6.81 -9.83
N ILE A 194 17.49 8.01 -10.01
CA ILE A 194 17.42 9.05 -9.00
C ILE A 194 15.96 9.47 -8.83
N ALA A 195 15.57 9.78 -7.59
CA ALA A 195 14.25 10.27 -7.27
C ALA A 195 14.31 11.34 -6.18
N VAL A 196 13.46 12.35 -6.33
CA VAL A 196 13.33 13.49 -5.41
C VAL A 196 11.86 13.71 -5.11
N ARG A 197 11.45 13.57 -3.85
CA ARG A 197 10.11 13.93 -3.38
C ARG A 197 10.09 15.38 -2.93
N MET A 198 9.10 16.13 -3.40
CA MET A 198 8.86 17.50 -2.99
C MET A 198 8.48 17.56 -1.51
N ALA A 199 8.89 18.63 -0.83
CA ALA A 199 8.60 18.86 0.56
C ALA A 199 8.67 20.36 0.87
N ASP A 200 7.88 20.83 1.84
CA ASP A 200 7.93 22.22 2.32
C ASP A 200 9.24 22.53 3.05
N ASN A 201 9.79 21.54 3.74
CA ASN A 201 11.01 21.66 4.52
C ASN A 201 12.02 20.58 4.14
N TRP A 202 13.31 20.91 4.27
CA TRP A 202 14.39 19.93 4.08
C TRP A 202 14.24 18.69 4.96
N LYS A 203 13.75 18.86 6.20
CA LYS A 203 13.52 17.73 7.12
C LYS A 203 12.49 16.70 6.63
N ASP A 204 11.60 17.09 5.72
CA ASP A 204 10.56 16.22 5.19
C ASP A 204 10.90 15.72 3.78
N ALA A 205 12.02 16.18 3.19
CA ALA A 205 12.43 15.85 1.83
C ALA A 205 12.99 14.44 1.71
N ILE A 206 12.89 13.89 0.50
CA ILE A 206 13.53 12.62 0.12
C ILE A 206 14.32 12.85 -1.16
N LEU A 207 15.61 12.56 -1.12
CA LEU A 207 16.52 12.55 -2.27
C LEU A 207 17.30 11.25 -2.22
N ALA A 208 17.06 10.36 -3.17
CA ALA A 208 17.73 9.07 -3.16
C ALA A 208 18.12 8.60 -4.56
N ALA A 209 19.09 7.70 -4.59
CA ALA A 209 19.55 7.01 -5.78
C ALA A 209 19.47 5.49 -5.59
N ARG A 210 19.15 4.79 -6.67
CA ARG A 210 19.08 3.34 -6.72
C ARG A 210 19.89 2.80 -7.90
N GLY A 211 20.72 1.80 -7.64
CA GLY A 211 21.33 0.97 -8.67
C GLY A 211 20.71 -0.43 -8.64
N THR A 212 20.37 -0.97 -9.82
CA THR A 212 19.91 -2.35 -9.98
C THR A 212 20.78 -3.09 -10.98
N PHE A 213 21.06 -4.36 -10.73
CA PHE A 213 21.85 -5.22 -11.62
C PHE A 213 21.49 -6.69 -11.42
N ASN A 214 21.73 -7.53 -12.42
CA ASN A 214 21.49 -8.96 -12.35
C ASN A 214 22.81 -9.74 -12.40
N ILE A 215 22.98 -10.71 -11.51
CA ILE A 215 24.11 -11.64 -11.50
C ILE A 215 23.57 -13.05 -11.31
N SER A 216 23.87 -13.97 -12.24
CA SER A 216 23.54 -15.40 -12.12
C SER A 216 22.06 -15.68 -11.82
N ASN A 217 21.14 -14.98 -12.49
CA ASN A 217 19.68 -15.06 -12.29
C ASN A 217 19.17 -14.52 -10.94
N TYR A 218 20.00 -13.75 -10.23
CA TYR A 218 19.59 -12.96 -9.08
C TYR A 218 19.61 -11.48 -9.44
N ASP A 219 18.49 -10.81 -9.19
CA ASP A 219 18.39 -9.36 -9.25
C ASP A 219 18.84 -8.77 -7.91
N PHE A 220 19.74 -7.80 -7.98
CA PHE A 220 20.26 -7.07 -6.83
C PHE A 220 19.91 -5.61 -6.95
N GLN A 221 19.73 -4.97 -5.79
CA GLN A 221 19.60 -3.52 -5.70
C GLN A 221 20.42 -2.94 -4.56
N VAL A 222 20.88 -1.71 -4.76
CA VAL A 222 21.53 -0.88 -3.75
C VAL A 222 20.89 0.50 -3.79
N ILE A 223 20.62 1.06 -2.62
CA ILE A 223 19.97 2.36 -2.45
C ILE A 223 20.83 3.21 -1.52
N ALA A 224 20.97 4.49 -1.82
CA ALA A 224 21.54 5.46 -0.90
C ALA A 224 20.83 6.80 -1.05
N GLY A 225 20.68 7.56 0.02
CA GLY A 225 20.02 8.86 -0.05
C GLY A 225 19.85 9.56 1.28
N TYR A 226 19.22 10.72 1.19
CA TYR A 226 18.68 11.48 2.31
C TYR A 226 17.16 11.23 2.35
N VAL A 227 16.64 10.76 3.47
CA VAL A 227 15.22 10.42 3.66
C VAL A 227 14.78 11.00 5.00
N GLN A 228 14.04 12.11 4.99
CA GLN A 228 13.43 12.69 6.20
C GLN A 228 14.40 12.83 7.39
N GLU A 229 15.52 13.53 7.19
CA GLU A 229 16.63 13.71 8.16
C GLU A 229 17.52 12.48 8.42
N ASP A 230 17.26 11.34 7.80
CA ASP A 230 18.16 10.17 7.83
C ASP A 230 19.05 10.12 6.58
N LEU A 231 20.33 9.78 6.77
CA LEU A 231 21.16 9.21 5.71
C LEU A 231 20.87 7.70 5.63
N VAL A 232 20.43 7.25 4.45
CA VAL A 232 19.99 5.87 4.24
C VAL A 232 20.97 5.13 3.34
N LEU A 233 21.28 3.89 3.73
CA LEU A 233 21.94 2.90 2.89
C LEU A 233 21.11 1.61 2.92
N GLY A 234 20.65 1.19 1.75
CA GLY A 234 19.80 0.02 1.58
C GLY A 234 20.32 -0.95 0.54
N GLY A 235 19.85 -2.18 0.63
CA GLY A 235 20.19 -3.24 -0.30
C GLY A 235 19.08 -4.28 -0.40
N GLY A 236 19.12 -5.08 -1.44
CA GLY A 236 18.20 -6.20 -1.59
C GLY A 236 18.60 -7.16 -2.69
N TRP A 237 18.03 -8.35 -2.63
CA TRP A 237 18.12 -9.36 -3.68
C TRP A 237 16.76 -10.01 -3.92
N ALA A 238 16.54 -10.46 -5.15
CA ALA A 238 15.41 -11.30 -5.54
C ALA A 238 15.88 -12.37 -6.53
N GLY A 239 15.50 -13.60 -6.29
CA GLY A 239 15.82 -14.72 -7.16
C GLY A 239 15.16 -15.99 -6.66
N ASN A 240 15.68 -17.15 -7.08
CA ASN A 240 15.11 -18.45 -6.74
C ASN A 240 16.17 -19.40 -6.18
N LEU A 241 15.87 -20.03 -5.05
CA LEU A 241 16.58 -21.20 -4.52
C LEU A 241 15.88 -22.46 -5.04
N GLY A 242 16.30 -22.95 -6.21
CA GLY A 242 15.58 -24.02 -6.90
C GLY A 242 14.20 -23.52 -7.35
N ASN A 243 13.14 -24.14 -6.82
CA ASN A 243 11.75 -23.73 -7.11
C ASN A 243 11.16 -22.79 -6.06
N ILE A 244 11.95 -22.39 -5.06
CA ILE A 244 11.50 -21.51 -3.98
C ILE A 244 11.96 -20.08 -4.29
N GLY A 245 11.02 -19.15 -4.40
CA GLY A 245 11.33 -17.73 -4.48
C GLY A 245 12.05 -17.31 -3.21
N PHE A 246 13.18 -16.60 -3.34
CA PHE A 246 13.97 -16.11 -2.21
C PHE A 246 14.30 -14.65 -2.41
N LYS A 247 13.77 -13.82 -1.52
CA LYS A 247 13.87 -12.37 -1.58
C LYS A 247 14.28 -11.82 -0.24
N GLY A 248 15.04 -10.74 -0.25
CA GLY A 248 15.43 -10.07 0.96
C GLY A 248 15.80 -8.62 0.71
N GLU A 249 15.56 -7.80 1.73
CA GLU A 249 15.82 -6.38 1.71
C GLU A 249 16.28 -5.91 3.08
N PHE A 250 17.14 -4.91 3.10
CA PHE A 250 17.53 -4.22 4.33
C PHE A 250 17.78 -2.75 4.06
N SER A 251 17.59 -1.91 5.08
CA SER A 251 18.01 -0.51 5.09
C SER A 251 18.52 -0.10 6.47
N TYR A 252 19.60 0.67 6.47
CA TYR A 252 20.16 1.34 7.63
C TYR A 252 19.90 2.84 7.51
N PHE A 253 19.39 3.43 8.59
CA PHE A 253 19.02 4.84 8.71
C PHE A 253 19.92 5.45 9.79
N GLN A 254 20.77 6.39 9.38
CA GLN A 254 21.61 7.17 10.27
C GLN A 254 21.02 8.59 10.38
N PRO A 255 20.42 8.94 11.53
CA PRO A 255 19.90 10.28 11.75
C PRO A 255 21.01 11.32 11.67
N ILE A 256 20.70 12.43 11.01
CA ILE A 256 21.51 13.66 11.02
C ILE A 256 21.32 14.45 12.33
N PRO A 257 20.09 14.55 12.90
CA PRO A 257 19.90 15.22 14.19
C PRO A 257 20.54 14.44 15.34
N ASP A 258 21.17 15.17 16.26
CA ASP A 258 21.72 14.59 17.49
C ASP A 258 20.61 14.06 18.40
N GLY A 259 20.89 12.97 19.12
CA GLY A 259 19.98 12.38 20.11
C GLY A 259 18.88 11.48 19.55
N VAL A 260 18.90 11.21 18.24
CA VAL A 260 18.07 10.18 17.60
C VAL A 260 18.91 8.93 17.35
N ASP A 261 18.42 7.78 17.79
CA ASP A 261 19.12 6.50 17.60
C ASP A 261 19.04 6.03 16.14
N PRO A 262 20.14 5.47 15.58
CA PRO A 262 20.11 4.82 14.28
C PRO A 262 19.11 3.67 14.21
N ALA A 263 18.53 3.47 13.03
CA ALA A 263 17.60 2.38 12.78
C ALA A 263 18.12 1.40 11.73
N PHE A 264 17.75 0.14 11.88
CA PHE A 264 18.01 -0.92 10.91
C PHE A 264 16.75 -1.74 10.73
N ALA A 265 16.32 -1.88 9.48
CA ALA A 265 15.19 -2.71 9.11
C ALA A 265 15.64 -3.77 8.10
N MET A 266 15.22 -5.01 8.28
CA MET A 266 15.51 -6.12 7.37
C MET A 266 14.30 -7.02 7.23
N SER A 267 13.98 -7.41 5.99
CA SER A 267 12.94 -8.38 5.71
C SER A 267 13.45 -9.48 4.79
N LEU A 268 12.99 -10.70 5.05
CA LEU A 268 13.28 -11.90 4.27
C LEU A 268 11.95 -12.55 3.88
N GLY A 269 11.85 -13.03 2.65
CA GLY A 269 10.68 -13.70 2.11
C GLY A 269 11.05 -14.95 1.33
N LEU A 270 10.23 -15.98 1.52
CA LEU A 270 10.24 -17.23 0.77
C LEU A 270 8.85 -17.46 0.19
N ASP A 271 8.77 -17.97 -1.04
CA ASP A 271 7.51 -18.37 -1.65
C ASP A 271 7.65 -19.65 -2.48
N TYR A 272 6.59 -20.46 -2.52
CA TYR A 272 6.57 -21.73 -3.23
C TYR A 272 5.16 -22.08 -3.69
N VAL A 273 5.03 -22.51 -4.95
CA VAL A 273 3.80 -23.06 -5.51
C VAL A 273 3.99 -24.56 -5.72
N THR A 274 3.14 -25.36 -5.09
CA THR A 274 3.12 -26.81 -5.28
C THR A 274 2.52 -27.17 -6.65
N PRO A 275 2.79 -28.37 -7.19
CA PRO A 275 2.13 -28.85 -8.42
C PRO A 275 0.59 -28.94 -8.35
N LYS A 276 0.00 -28.92 -7.15
CA LYS A 276 -1.45 -28.92 -6.92
C LYS A 276 -2.02 -27.50 -6.72
N SER A 277 -1.29 -26.48 -7.16
CA SER A 277 -1.68 -25.06 -7.07
C SER A 277 -1.82 -24.52 -5.65
N PHE A 278 -1.32 -25.23 -4.63
CA PHE A 278 -1.21 -24.68 -3.29
C PHE A 278 -0.05 -23.69 -3.24
N PHE A 279 -0.32 -22.46 -2.85
CA PHE A 279 0.67 -21.41 -2.65
C PHE A 279 1.03 -21.29 -1.18
N PHE A 280 2.33 -21.23 -0.90
CA PHE A 280 2.88 -20.92 0.42
C PHE A 280 3.80 -19.72 0.31
N SER A 281 3.71 -18.79 1.25
CA SER A 281 4.73 -17.77 1.47
C SER A 281 5.03 -17.63 2.95
N GLY A 282 6.28 -17.39 3.30
CA GLY A 282 6.70 -17.23 4.67
C GLY A 282 7.91 -16.31 4.74
N GLY A 283 8.12 -15.67 5.89
CA GLY A 283 9.24 -14.76 6.04
C GLY A 283 9.25 -14.06 7.37
N GLY A 284 10.04 -13.01 7.46
CA GLY A 284 10.15 -12.23 8.68
C GLY A 284 10.61 -10.81 8.45
N LEU A 285 10.43 -10.02 9.50
CA LEU A 285 10.84 -8.63 9.62
C LEU A 285 11.61 -8.46 10.91
N PHE A 286 12.72 -7.74 10.84
CA PHE A 286 13.43 -7.19 11.98
C PHE A 286 13.43 -5.66 11.85
N ASN A 287 12.94 -4.96 12.86
CA ASN A 287 13.00 -3.49 12.99
C ASN A 287 13.73 -3.15 14.28
N SER A 288 14.91 -2.53 14.22
CA SER A 288 15.69 -2.24 15.44
C SER A 288 14.97 -1.31 16.43
N VAL A 289 14.13 -0.41 15.91
CA VAL A 289 13.32 0.55 16.67
C VAL A 289 11.98 -0.03 17.16
N GLY A 290 11.64 -1.26 16.76
CA GLY A 290 10.41 -1.92 17.19
C GLY A 290 10.45 -2.30 18.68
N VAL A 291 9.27 -2.38 19.30
CA VAL A 291 9.12 -2.70 20.71
C VAL A 291 9.18 -4.20 20.98
N THR A 292 9.72 -4.59 22.13
CA THR A 292 9.71 -5.98 22.64
C THR A 292 8.71 -6.17 23.78
N GLU A 293 8.47 -5.10 24.57
CA GLU A 293 7.57 -5.11 25.74
C GLU A 293 6.20 -4.45 25.45
N GLY A 294 5.92 -4.11 24.19
CA GLY A 294 4.67 -3.45 23.80
C GLY A 294 3.46 -4.39 23.84
N SER A 295 2.28 -3.81 24.06
CA SER A 295 0.99 -4.49 23.93
C SER A 295 0.47 -4.41 22.49
N LEU A 296 -0.67 -5.05 22.22
CA LEU A 296 -1.38 -4.95 20.95
C LEU A 296 -1.71 -3.50 20.55
N ALA A 297 -1.85 -2.60 21.52
CA ALA A 297 -2.08 -1.17 21.27
C ALA A 297 -1.00 -0.56 20.36
N SER A 298 0.21 -1.12 20.37
CA SER A 298 1.32 -0.70 19.50
C SER A 298 0.99 -0.83 18.01
N LEU A 299 0.08 -1.75 17.61
CA LEU A 299 -0.41 -1.86 16.23
C LEU A 299 -1.24 -0.65 15.78
N PHE A 300 -1.86 0.05 16.73
CA PHE A 300 -2.76 1.17 16.45
C PHE A 300 -2.10 2.54 16.65
N SER A 301 -0.92 2.59 17.30
CA SER A 301 -0.24 3.85 17.64
C SER A 301 1.10 4.06 16.94
N PHE A 302 1.61 3.08 16.19
CA PHE A 302 2.90 3.24 15.51
C PHE A 302 2.77 4.08 14.24
N GLU A 303 3.79 4.89 14.01
CA GLU A 303 3.95 5.61 12.75
C GLU A 303 4.67 4.71 11.75
N LEU A 304 3.94 4.32 10.70
CA LEU A 304 4.47 3.53 9.61
C LEU A 304 5.44 4.35 8.77
N SER A 305 6.66 3.84 8.63
CA SER A 305 7.69 4.42 7.76
C SER A 305 8.65 3.33 7.30
N ALA A 306 9.53 3.63 6.35
CA ALA A 306 10.61 2.71 5.98
C ALA A 306 11.57 2.41 7.17
N ARG A 307 11.64 3.33 8.15
CA ARG A 307 12.37 3.16 9.42
C ARG A 307 11.68 2.19 10.39
N ASN A 308 10.35 2.13 10.33
CA ASN A 308 9.53 1.31 11.22
C ASN A 308 8.31 0.74 10.48
N LEU A 309 8.50 -0.41 9.83
CA LEU A 309 7.47 -1.03 8.98
C LEU A 309 6.37 -1.78 9.75
N TYR A 310 6.64 -2.07 11.02
CA TYR A 310 5.73 -2.78 11.92
C TYR A 310 6.20 -2.53 13.36
N PRO A 311 5.29 -2.38 14.34
CA PRO A 311 5.65 -1.85 15.66
C PRO A 311 6.60 -2.75 16.45
N TYR A 312 6.65 -4.05 16.15
CA TYR A 312 7.45 -5.00 16.92
C TYR A 312 8.84 -5.18 16.35
N LYS A 313 9.78 -5.49 17.25
CA LYS A 313 11.20 -5.68 16.87
C LYS A 313 11.41 -6.84 15.92
N VAL A 314 10.65 -7.91 16.10
CA VAL A 314 10.67 -9.11 15.26
C VAL A 314 9.22 -9.48 14.93
N SER A 315 8.98 -9.81 13.68
CA SER A 315 7.70 -10.37 13.22
C SER A 315 7.94 -11.49 12.22
N ILE A 316 7.15 -12.55 12.37
CA ILE A 316 7.18 -13.75 11.53
C ILE A 316 5.89 -13.76 10.73
N PHE A 317 6.00 -13.95 9.42
CA PHE A 317 4.88 -13.99 8.49
C PHE A 317 4.72 -15.40 7.92
N ALA A 318 3.48 -15.83 7.77
CA ALA A 318 3.10 -17.00 7.01
C ALA A 318 1.80 -16.73 6.23
N GLN A 319 1.75 -17.23 5.00
CA GLN A 319 0.59 -17.20 4.13
C GLN A 319 0.42 -18.52 3.41
N ALA A 320 -0.83 -18.94 3.29
CA ALA A 320 -1.25 -20.08 2.49
C ALA A 320 -2.42 -19.68 1.59
N GLY A 321 -2.43 -20.19 0.36
CA GLY A 321 -3.49 -19.96 -0.61
C GLY A 321 -3.83 -21.24 -1.38
N TYR A 322 -5.11 -21.49 -1.62
CA TYR A 322 -5.57 -22.69 -2.30
C TYR A 322 -6.82 -22.41 -3.17
N PRO A 323 -6.78 -22.71 -4.48
CA PRO A 323 -7.96 -22.70 -5.34
C PRO A 323 -8.83 -23.93 -5.04
N ILE A 324 -9.89 -23.76 -4.25
CA ILE A 324 -10.84 -24.84 -3.92
C ILE A 324 -11.56 -25.29 -5.19
N THR A 325 -11.96 -24.35 -6.03
CA THR A 325 -12.51 -24.58 -7.38
C THR A 325 -11.95 -23.51 -8.33
N PRO A 326 -12.17 -23.62 -9.67
CA PRO A 326 -11.77 -22.56 -10.60
C PRO A 326 -12.37 -21.17 -10.32
N LEU A 327 -13.45 -21.10 -9.53
CA LEU A 327 -14.13 -19.85 -9.18
C LEU A 327 -13.97 -19.47 -7.71
N LEU A 328 -13.49 -20.37 -6.84
CA LEU A 328 -13.41 -20.16 -5.39
C LEU A 328 -11.98 -20.36 -4.89
N ASN A 329 -11.39 -19.30 -4.36
CA ASN A 329 -10.07 -19.29 -3.75
C ASN A 329 -10.18 -19.06 -2.25
N ALA A 330 -9.36 -19.76 -1.47
CA ALA A 330 -9.20 -19.53 -0.05
C ALA A 330 -7.75 -19.13 0.25
N ALA A 331 -7.57 -18.17 1.15
CA ALA A 331 -6.27 -17.77 1.65
C ALA A 331 -6.31 -17.53 3.15
N LEU A 332 -5.15 -17.69 3.79
CA LEU A 332 -4.93 -17.39 5.19
C LEU A 332 -3.59 -16.68 5.32
N VAL A 333 -3.60 -15.51 5.95
CA VAL A 333 -2.40 -14.80 6.38
C VAL A 333 -2.31 -14.88 7.90
N ALA A 334 -1.11 -15.08 8.43
CA ALA A 334 -0.81 -15.00 9.85
C ALA A 334 0.49 -14.23 10.06
N VAL A 335 0.49 -13.31 11.02
CA VAL A 335 1.70 -12.61 11.48
C VAL A 335 1.81 -12.71 12.99
N TYR A 336 2.92 -13.28 13.44
CA TYR A 336 3.22 -13.49 14.84
C TYR A 336 4.43 -12.65 15.23
N SER A 337 4.31 -11.90 16.31
CA SER A 337 5.42 -11.12 16.88
C SER A 337 5.75 -11.66 18.26
N PRO A 338 6.95 -12.22 18.47
CA PRO A 338 7.41 -12.71 19.77
C PRO A 338 7.79 -11.54 20.71
N SER A 339 6.87 -10.62 20.93
CA SER A 339 6.90 -9.62 21.99
C SER A 339 6.33 -10.24 23.28
N LYS A 340 6.40 -9.50 24.39
CA LYS A 340 5.79 -9.90 25.65
C LYS A 340 4.29 -10.21 25.55
N SER A 341 3.56 -9.51 24.68
CA SER A 341 2.14 -9.74 24.48
C SER A 341 1.84 -10.84 23.45
N HIS A 342 2.85 -11.48 22.85
CA HIS A 342 2.72 -12.51 21.82
C HIS A 342 1.70 -12.13 20.74
N ALA A 343 1.83 -10.92 20.19
CA ALA A 343 0.83 -10.38 19.27
C ALA A 343 0.70 -11.25 18.01
N LEU A 344 -0.53 -11.65 17.69
CA LEU A 344 -0.86 -12.51 16.58
C LEU A 344 -1.97 -11.88 15.75
N PHE A 345 -1.69 -11.61 14.48
CA PHE A 345 -2.66 -11.16 13.50
C PHE A 345 -3.01 -12.32 12.56
N ILE A 346 -4.31 -12.55 12.31
CA ILE A 346 -4.80 -13.58 11.39
C ILE A 346 -5.82 -12.95 10.44
N SER A 347 -5.69 -13.23 9.15
CA SER A 347 -6.60 -12.73 8.12
C SER A 347 -7.00 -13.85 7.14
N PRO A 348 -8.09 -14.60 7.39
CA PRO A 348 -8.66 -15.50 6.41
C PRO A 348 -9.36 -14.72 5.29
N THR A 349 -9.34 -15.26 4.08
CA THR A 349 -9.99 -14.66 2.90
C THR A 349 -10.60 -15.75 2.03
N LEU A 350 -11.82 -15.53 1.57
CA LEU A 350 -12.48 -16.31 0.51
C LEU A 350 -12.82 -15.36 -0.63
N THR A 351 -12.37 -15.69 -1.84
CA THR A 351 -12.66 -14.93 -3.05
C THR A 351 -13.43 -15.80 -4.03
N TYR A 352 -14.59 -15.33 -4.45
CA TYR A 352 -15.45 -15.97 -5.44
C TYR A 352 -15.56 -15.12 -6.71
N SER A 353 -15.04 -15.62 -7.83
CA SER A 353 -15.17 -14.95 -9.12
C SER A 353 -16.54 -15.26 -9.74
N ILE A 354 -17.42 -14.26 -9.75
CA ILE A 354 -18.79 -14.36 -10.24
C ILE A 354 -18.80 -14.39 -11.78
N SER A 355 -17.96 -13.56 -12.39
CA SER A 355 -17.70 -13.50 -13.84
C SER A 355 -16.31 -12.92 -14.09
N SER A 356 -15.89 -12.76 -15.35
CA SER A 356 -14.53 -12.32 -15.69
C SER A 356 -14.08 -11.01 -15.03
N ASN A 357 -15.04 -10.15 -14.69
CA ASN A 357 -14.81 -8.80 -14.19
C ASN A 357 -15.45 -8.56 -12.81
N TRP A 358 -16.08 -9.59 -12.22
CA TRP A 358 -16.80 -9.47 -10.96
C TRP A 358 -16.26 -10.45 -9.93
N ASP A 359 -15.80 -9.92 -8.79
CA ASP A 359 -15.31 -10.70 -7.67
C ASP A 359 -16.08 -10.35 -6.38
N LEU A 360 -16.33 -11.38 -5.58
CA LEU A 360 -16.90 -11.27 -4.24
C LEU A 360 -15.88 -11.81 -3.22
N ASP A 361 -15.45 -10.96 -2.28
CA ASP A 361 -14.53 -11.33 -1.22
C ASP A 361 -15.21 -11.33 0.15
N LEU A 362 -14.97 -12.37 0.94
CA LEU A 362 -15.24 -12.40 2.37
C LEU A 362 -13.92 -12.47 3.13
N ILE A 363 -13.63 -11.45 3.94
CA ILE A 363 -12.36 -11.28 4.63
C ILE A 363 -12.62 -11.14 6.13
N GLY A 364 -11.87 -11.86 6.94
CA GLY A 364 -11.82 -11.64 8.38
C GLY A 364 -10.45 -11.07 8.76
N GLN A 365 -10.40 -10.23 9.78
CA GLN A 365 -9.15 -9.79 10.42
C GLN A 365 -9.29 -9.90 11.92
N ILE A 366 -8.36 -10.59 12.55
CA ILE A 366 -8.39 -10.90 13.98
C ILE A 366 -7.01 -10.55 14.52
N ALA A 367 -6.95 -9.56 15.41
CA ALA A 367 -5.75 -9.25 16.16
C ALA A 367 -5.90 -9.83 17.58
N LEU A 368 -4.91 -10.60 18.01
CA LEU A 368 -4.88 -11.34 19.27
C LEU A 368 -3.63 -10.97 20.06
N ASN A 369 -3.73 -10.99 21.38
CA ASN A 369 -2.59 -10.95 22.29
C ASN A 369 -2.78 -11.97 23.42
N GLU A 370 -1.67 -12.42 24.00
CA GLU A 370 -1.66 -13.29 25.16
C GLU A 370 -1.72 -12.46 26.44
N ASP A 371 -2.83 -12.58 27.18
CA ASP A 371 -3.07 -12.01 28.52
C ASP A 371 -4.00 -12.98 29.29
N ASP A 372 -3.43 -13.86 30.11
CA ASP A 372 -4.11 -15.03 30.72
C ASP A 372 -4.89 -15.91 29.71
N GLY A 373 -4.36 -16.01 28.48
CA GLY A 373 -4.96 -16.66 27.31
C GLY A 373 -4.96 -15.73 26.09
N TYR A 374 -5.26 -16.26 24.89
CA TYR A 374 -5.39 -15.40 23.71
C TYR A 374 -6.75 -14.69 23.70
N ILE A 375 -6.73 -13.37 23.74
CA ILE A 375 -7.91 -12.51 23.66
C ILE A 375 -7.79 -11.64 22.40
N SER A 376 -8.92 -11.38 21.73
CA SER A 376 -8.98 -10.49 20.58
C SER A 376 -9.72 -9.21 20.93
N PRO A 377 -9.02 -8.09 21.19
CA PRO A 377 -9.68 -6.83 21.48
C PRO A 377 -10.32 -6.19 20.25
N VAL A 378 -9.87 -6.56 19.03
CA VAL A 378 -10.40 -6.03 17.77
C VAL A 378 -10.52 -7.14 16.74
N GLN A 379 -11.72 -7.24 16.18
CA GLN A 379 -12.06 -8.14 15.08
C GLN A 379 -12.76 -7.32 14.00
N ALA A 380 -12.44 -7.60 12.74
CA ALA A 380 -13.14 -6.99 11.62
C ALA A 380 -13.55 -8.05 10.61
N MET A 381 -14.72 -7.84 10.01
CA MET A 381 -15.24 -8.64 8.91
C MET A 381 -15.58 -7.71 7.76
N PHE A 382 -15.22 -8.15 6.56
CA PHE A 382 -15.42 -7.39 5.34
C PHE A 382 -16.09 -8.24 4.28
N LEU A 383 -17.06 -7.65 3.59
CA LEU A 383 -17.67 -8.20 2.38
C LEU A 383 -17.43 -7.21 1.25
N ARG A 384 -16.71 -7.63 0.21
CA ARG A 384 -16.35 -6.77 -0.92
C ARG A 384 -16.94 -7.30 -2.21
N LEU A 385 -17.64 -6.46 -2.95
CA LEU A 385 -18.04 -6.74 -4.33
C LEU A 385 -17.31 -5.77 -5.25
N LYS A 386 -16.54 -6.29 -6.22
CA LYS A 386 -15.73 -5.49 -7.13
C LYS A 386 -16.09 -5.77 -8.59
N PHE A 387 -16.22 -4.70 -9.37
CA PHE A 387 -16.35 -4.73 -10.82
C PHE A 387 -15.18 -3.98 -11.47
N SER A 388 -14.41 -4.64 -12.33
CA SER A 388 -13.31 -4.02 -13.08
C SER A 388 -13.66 -3.86 -14.56
N TYR A 389 -13.19 -2.80 -15.23
CA TYR A 389 -13.54 -2.50 -16.62
C TYR A 389 -12.37 -2.02 -17.46
#